data_AF-A0A257CXE6-F1
#
_entry.id   AF-A0A257CXE6-F1
#
_cell.length_a   1.000
_cell.length_b   1.000
_cell.length_c   1.000
_cell.angle_alpha   90.00
_cell.angle_beta   90.00
_cell.angle_gamma   90.00
#
_symmetry.space_group_name_H-M   'P 1'
#
loop_
_entity.id
_entity.type
_entity.pdbx_description
1 polymer ?
#
loop_
_entity_poly.entity_id
_entity_poly.type
_entity_poly.pdbx_seq_one_letter_code
_entity_poly.pdbx_strand_id
1 'polypeptide(L)' 'MARITVEDCLVQIPNRFQLVLAATYRARMLNQGHTAKIESKNKAGVTALREIAAGKIGIEMLKKVPL' A
#
# COMPACT_ATOMS: atom_id res chain seq x y z
N MET A 1 -10.45 14.34 3.05
CA MET A 1 -10.25 13.55 1.82
C MET A 1 -8.75 13.50 1.57
N ALA A 2 -8.13 12.32 1.72
CA ALA A 2 -6.68 12.21 1.59
C ALA A 2 -6.27 12.54 0.15
N ARG A 3 -5.64 13.70 -0.03
CA ARG A 3 -5.02 14.15 -1.29
C ARG A 3 -3.77 13.29 -1.51
N ILE A 4 -3.96 12.06 -1.97
CA ILE A 4 -2.86 11.21 -2.44
C ILE A 4 -3.12 10.86 -3.88
N THR A 5 -2.09 10.96 -4.69
CA THR A 5 -2.18 10.76 -6.13
C THR A 5 -1.54 9.42 -6.48
N VAL A 6 -1.97 8.84 -7.61
CA VAL A 6 -1.43 7.55 -8.05
C VAL A 6 0.03 7.73 -8.50
N GLU A 7 0.36 8.91 -8.99
CA GLU A 7 1.67 9.37 -9.40
C GLU A 7 2.69 9.21 -8.26
N ASP A 8 2.34 9.59 -7.03
CA ASP A 8 3.20 9.44 -5.85
C ASP A 8 3.53 7.96 -5.57
N CYS A 9 2.57 7.06 -5.83
CA CYS A 9 2.77 5.63 -5.65
C CYS A 9 3.59 5.01 -6.78
N LEU A 10 3.47 5.54 -8.00
CA LEU A 10 4.20 5.08 -9.18
C LEU A 10 5.69 5.41 -9.13
N VAL A 11 6.08 6.46 -8.40
CA VAL A 11 7.51 6.75 -8.11
C VAL A 11 8.17 5.57 -7.37
N GLN A 12 7.41 4.87 -6.52
CA GLN A 12 7.90 3.75 -5.71
C GLN A 12 7.73 2.41 -6.41
N ILE A 13 6.60 2.21 -7.09
CA ILE A 13 6.30 0.99 -7.85
C ILE A 13 5.87 1.40 -9.26
N PRO A 14 6.78 1.39 -10.25
CA PRO A 14 6.48 1.89 -11.59
C PRO A 14 5.46 1.03 -12.34
N ASN A 15 5.35 -0.25 -11.98
CA ASN A 15 4.38 -1.16 -12.58
C ASN A 15 3.02 -1.06 -11.86
N ARG A 16 2.00 -0.60 -12.58
CA ARG A 16 0.63 -0.42 -12.07
C ARG A 16 -0.01 -1.72 -11.56
N PHE A 17 0.24 -2.85 -12.19
CA PHE A 17 -0.30 -4.14 -11.74
C PHE A 17 0.35 -4.58 -10.43
N GLN A 18 1.67 -4.44 -10.33
CA GLN A 18 2.42 -4.72 -9.10
C GLN A 18 2.00 -3.79 -7.96
N LEU A 19 1.75 -2.51 -8.27
CA LEU A 19 1.26 -1.53 -7.31
C LEU A 19 -0.10 -1.97 -6.74
N VAL A 20 -1.05 -2.34 -7.61
CA VAL A 20 -2.39 -2.78 -7.19
C VAL A 20 -2.30 -4.06 -6.35
N LEU A 21 -1.48 -5.03 -6.75
CA LEU A 21 -1.28 -6.26 -5.99
C LEU A 21 -0.67 -6.00 -4.61
N ALA A 22 0.40 -5.19 -4.55
CA ALA A 22 1.06 -4.84 -3.29
C ALA A 22 0.12 -4.07 -2.35
N ALA A 23 -0.62 -3.10 -2.88
CA ALA A 23 -1.60 -2.33 -2.13
C ALA A 23 -2.74 -3.20 -1.61
N THR A 24 -3.24 -4.13 -2.42
CA THR A 24 -4.32 -5.06 -2.03
C THR A 24 -3.86 -6.00 -0.92
N TYR A 25 -2.68 -6.59 -1.08
CA TYR A 25 -2.10 -7.48 -0.07
C TYR A 25 -1.90 -6.74 1.26
N ARG A 26 -1.35 -5.52 1.21
CA ARG A 26 -1.17 -4.71 2.41
C ARG A 26 -2.51 -4.28 3.03
N ALA A 27 -3.50 -3.89 2.23
CA ALA A 27 -4.82 -3.57 2.72
C ALA A 27 -5.47 -4.76 3.44
N ARG A 28 -5.26 -5.98 2.96
CA ARG A 28 -5.71 -7.21 3.63
C ARG A 28 -5.04 -7.40 4.99
N MET A 29 -3.73 -7.18 5.09
CA MET A 29 -3.02 -7.20 6.38
C MET A 29 -3.58 -6.16 7.35
N LEU A 30 -3.82 -4.93 6.90
CA LEU A 30 -4.41 -3.88 7.74
C LEU A 30 -5.81 -4.29 8.23
N ASN A 31 -6.62 -4.90 7.38
CA ASN A 31 -7.94 -5.42 7.79
C ASN A 31 -7.84 -6.60 8.77
N GLN A 32 -6.76 -7.37 8.74
CA GLN A 32 -6.48 -8.45 9.70
C GLN A 32 -5.97 -7.92 11.07
N GLY A 33 -5.84 -6.60 11.23
CA GLY A 33 -5.42 -5.98 12.48
C GLY A 33 -3.90 -5.72 12.57
N HIS A 34 -3.16 -5.88 11.48
CA HIS A 34 -1.74 -5.48 11.47
C HIS A 34 -1.60 -3.97 11.66
N THR A 35 -0.58 -3.56 12.41
CA THR A 35 -0.32 -2.15 12.69
C THR A 35 -0.02 -1.36 11.41
N ALA A 36 -0.74 -0.26 11.23
CA ALA A 36 -0.45 0.71 10.19
C ALA A 36 0.84 1.46 10.53
N LYS A 37 1.74 1.60 9.55
CA LYS A 37 2.98 2.37 9.67
C LYS A 37 2.73 3.89 9.56
N ILE A 38 1.54 4.26 9.09
CA ILE A 38 1.10 5.64 8.96
C ILE A 38 -0.26 5.78 9.62
N GLU A 39 -0.39 6.81 10.45
CA GLU A 39 -1.64 7.15 11.06
C GLU A 39 -2.64 7.64 9.99
N SER A 40 -3.74 6.92 9.86
CA SER A 40 -4.73 7.19 8.81
C SER A 40 -6.11 6.86 9.33
N LYS A 41 -7.03 7.82 9.22
CA LYS A 41 -8.46 7.61 9.47
C LYS A 41 -9.21 7.06 8.25
N ASN A 42 -8.48 6.66 7.19
CA ASN A 42 -9.07 6.16 5.95
C ASN A 42 -9.19 4.64 5.94
N LYS A 43 -10.00 4.11 5.00
CA LYS A 43 -10.10 2.67 4.74
C LYS A 43 -8.73 2.07 4.42
N ALA A 44 -8.56 0.78 4.73
CA ALA A 44 -7.29 0.05 4.58
C ALA A 44 -6.63 0.20 3.19
N GLY A 45 -7.41 0.24 2.11
CA GLY A 45 -6.87 0.44 0.76
C GLY A 45 -6.18 1.80 0.58
N VAL A 46 -6.80 2.88 1.08
CA VAL A 46 -6.20 4.22 1.03
C VAL A 46 -4.96 4.26 1.92
N THR A 47 -5.05 3.73 3.14
CA THR A 47 -3.91 3.67 4.08
C THR A 47 -2.72 2.91 3.47
N ALA A 48 -2.96 1.79 2.78
CA ALA A 48 -1.91 1.04 2.08
C ALA A 48 -1.24 1.87 0.97
N LEU A 49 -2.02 2.58 0.16
CA LEU A 49 -1.46 3.48 -0.86
C LEU A 49 -0.66 4.64 -0.25
N ARG A 50 -1.07 5.15 0.92
CA ARG A 50 -0.27 6.14 1.67
C ARG A 50 1.05 5.58 2.17
N GLU A 51 1.04 4.35 2.67
CA GLU A 51 2.27 3.66 3.10
C GLU A 51 3.22 3.42 1.93
N ILE A 52 2.68 3.11 0.74
CA ILE A 52 3.47 2.95 -0.49
C ILE A 52 4.03 4.30 -0.93
N ALA A 53 3.21 5.34 -1.08
CA ALA A 53 3.67 6.67 -1.48
C ALA A 53 4.75 7.24 -0.53
N ALA A 54 4.66 6.96 0.77
CA ALA A 54 5.66 7.36 1.75
C ALA A 54 6.92 6.48 1.78
N GLY A 55 7.03 5.48 0.90
CA GLY A 55 8.17 4.55 0.85
C GLY A 55 8.31 3.64 2.07
N LYS A 56 7.26 3.51 2.89
CA LYS A 56 7.27 2.62 4.06
C LYS A 56 7.02 1.17 3.66
N ILE A 57 6.44 0.96 2.49
CA ILE A 57 6.06 -0.34 1.93
C ILE A 57 6.31 -0.30 0.42
N GLY A 58 6.89 -1.36 -0.12
CA GLY A 58 7.16 -1.48 -1.55
C GLY A 58 6.91 -2.87 -2.12
N ILE A 59 7.68 -3.19 -3.15
CA ILE A 59 7.63 -4.47 -3.88
C ILE A 59 7.93 -5.68 -2.95
N GLU A 60 8.53 -5.48 -1.76
CA GLU A 60 8.73 -6.58 -0.81
C GLU A 60 7.42 -7.29 -0.40
N MET A 61 6.28 -6.61 -0.50
CA MET A 61 4.98 -7.23 -0.21
C MET A 61 4.63 -8.35 -1.19
N LEU A 62 5.09 -8.25 -2.44
CA LEU A 62 4.85 -9.27 -3.47
C LEU A 62 5.65 -10.54 -3.23
N LYS A 63 6.82 -10.45 -2.58
CA LYS A 63 7.64 -11.63 -2.21
C LYS A 63 7.04 -12.45 -1.07
N LYS A 64 6.13 -11.85 -0.29
CA LYS A 64 5.46 -12.46 0.87
C LYS A 64 4.15 -13.14 0.51
N VAL A 65 3.73 -13.08 -0.75
CA VAL A 65 2.55 -13.79 -1.23
C VAL A 65 2.94 -15.27 -1.38
N PRO A 66 2.44 -16.19 -0.54
CA PRO A 66 2.58 -17.60 -0.85
C PRO A 66 1.81 -17.87 -2.15
N LEU A 67 2.48 -18.48 -3.13
CA LEU A 67 1.82 -19.09 -4.29
C LEU A 67 0.95 -20.26 -3.83
#